data_AF-A0A2E6V8H6-F1
#
_entry.id   AF-A0A2E6V8H6-F1
#
_cell.length_a   1.000
_cell.length_b   1.000
_cell.length_c   1.000
_cell.angle_alpha   90.00
_cell.angle_beta   90.00
_cell.angle_gamma   90.00
#
_symmetry.space_group_name_H-M   'P 1'
#
loop_
_entity.id
_entity.type
_entity.pdbx_description
1 polymer ?
#
loop_
_entity_poly.entity_id
_entity_poly.type
_entity_poly.pdbx_seq_one_letter_code
_entity_poly.pdbx_strand_id
1 'polypeptide(L)' 'MNFLEKLPDLILSGILLFFWNKYIVTTLVKKVVQLNPDNDWLAANQHIFIKGFQTFYWTSYIMIIIAFLVSE' A
#
# COMPACT_ATOMS: atom_id res chain seq x y z
N MET A 1 -17.47 -17.41 -12.30
CA MET A 1 -17.39 -16.01 -12.78
C MET A 1 -16.26 -15.93 -13.78
N ASN A 2 -16.54 -15.40 -14.97
CA ASN A 2 -15.52 -15.19 -15.99
C ASN A 2 -14.59 -14.03 -15.60
N PHE A 3 -13.36 -14.01 -16.09
CA PHE A 3 -12.36 -12.95 -15.89
C PHE A 3 -12.95 -11.53 -15.94
N LEU A 4 -13.77 -11.30 -16.96
CA LEU A 4 -14.38 -10.02 -17.27
C LEU A 4 -15.33 -9.52 -16.17
N GLU A 5 -15.98 -10.42 -15.44
CA GLU A 5 -16.90 -10.07 -14.35
C GLU A 5 -16.15 -9.59 -13.11
N LYS A 6 -14.91 -10.05 -12.95
CA LYS A 6 -14.08 -9.76 -11.78
C LYS A 6 -13.12 -8.58 -12.00
N LEU A 7 -12.90 -8.19 -13.25
CA LEU A 7 -12.04 -7.07 -13.65
C LEU A 7 -12.44 -5.74 -12.97
N PRO A 8 -13.73 -5.37 -12.82
CA PRO A 8 -14.13 -4.14 -12.16
C PRO A 8 -13.73 -4.11 -10.67
N ASP A 9 -13.87 -5.23 -9.96
CA ASP A 9 -13.48 -5.36 -8.55
C ASP A 9 -11.97 -5.20 -8.39
N LEU A 10 -11.20 -5.78 -9.31
CA LEU A 10 -9.76 -5.63 -9.36
C LEU A 10 -9.39 -4.15 -9.56
N ILE A 11 -9.92 -3.49 -10.59
CA ILE A 11 -9.64 -2.06 -10.85
C ILE A 11 -10.02 -1.19 -9.63
N LEU A 12 -11.21 -1.41 -9.04
CA LEU A 12 -11.67 -0.66 -7.88
C LEU A 12 -10.75 -0.86 -6.67
N SER A 13 -10.37 -2.11 -6.38
CA SER A 13 -9.44 -2.42 -5.29
C SER A 13 -8.06 -1.79 -5.52
N GLY A 14 -7.57 -1.74 -6.76
CA GLY A 14 -6.34 -1.05 -7.12
C GLY A 14 -6.41 0.46 -6.90
N ILE A 15 -7.53 1.11 -7.24
CA ILE A 15 -7.76 2.53 -6.98
C ILE A 15 -7.80 2.80 -5.47
N LEU A 16 -8.57 2.00 -4.72
CA LEU A 16 -8.65 2.13 -3.26
C LEU A 16 -7.28 1.95 -2.60
N LEU A 17 -6.52 0.95 -3.05
CA LEU A 17 -5.18 0.72 -2.57
C LEU A 17 -4.25 1.89 -2.92
N PHE A 18 -4.34 2.45 -4.12
CA PHE A 18 -3.56 3.63 -4.50
C PHE A 18 -3.83 4.81 -3.54
N PHE A 19 -5.10 5.11 -3.25
CA PHE A 19 -5.46 6.17 -2.30
C PHE A 19 -5.00 5.86 -0.88
N TRP A 20 -5.21 4.64 -0.40
CA TRP A 20 -4.73 4.18 0.90
C TRP A 20 -3.22 4.39 1.03
N ASN A 21 -2.48 3.98 0.01
CA ASN A 21 -1.03 3.95 0.06
C ASN A 21 -0.41 5.34 -0.10
N LYS A 22 -1.02 6.20 -0.93
CA LYS A 22 -0.57 7.58 -1.13
C LYS A 22 -0.87 8.46 0.08
N TYR A 23 -2.08 8.38 0.62
CA TYR A 23 -2.55 9.33 1.63
C TYR A 23 -2.50 8.75 3.04
N ILE A 24 -3.06 7.57 3.27
CA ILE A 24 -3.24 7.03 4.63
C ILE A 24 -1.91 6.53 5.19
N VAL A 25 -1.18 5.69 4.46
CA VAL A 25 0.14 5.18 4.91
C VAL A 25 1.10 6.34 5.19
N THR A 26 1.22 7.28 4.26
CA THR A 26 2.07 8.47 4.43
C THR A 26 1.69 9.27 5.69
N THR A 27 0.40 9.47 5.93
CA THR A 27 -0.09 10.24 7.08
C THR A 27 0.16 9.49 8.39
N LEU A 28 -0.07 8.18 8.41
CA LEU A 28 0.18 7.34 9.60
C LEU A 28 1.65 7.35 9.98
N VAL A 29 2.56 7.14 9.03
CA VAL A 29 4.00 7.14 9.32
C VAL A 29 4.42 8.51 9.85
N LYS A 30 3.99 9.62 9.21
CA LYS A 30 4.26 10.98 9.71
C LYS A 30 3.73 11.20 11.12
N LYS A 31 2.52 10.73 11.42
CA LYS A 31 1.92 10.84 12.75
C LYS A 31 2.70 10.06 13.80
N VAL A 32 3.18 8.86 13.46
CA VAL A 32 4.05 8.05 14.34
C VAL A 32 5.36 8.77 14.63
N VAL A 33 6.00 9.39 13.62
CA VAL A 33 7.21 10.20 13.83
C VAL A 33 6.93 11.39 14.75
N GLN A 34 5.83 12.11 14.52
CA GLN A 34 5.46 13.27 15.34
C GLN A 34 5.16 12.91 16.80
N LEU A 35 4.63 11.71 17.05
CA LEU A 35 4.37 11.21 18.40
C LEU A 35 5.64 10.75 19.13
N ASN A 36 6.77 10.62 18.43
CA ASN A 36 8.05 10.18 18.99
C ASN A 36 9.15 11.21 18.69
N PRO A 37 9.02 12.44 19.22
CA PRO A 37 9.92 13.56 18.86
C PRO A 37 11.38 13.31 19.28
N ASP A 38 11.62 12.51 20.32
CA ASP A 38 12.98 12.22 20.82
C ASP A 38 13.73 11.15 20.00
N ASN A 39 13.10 10.59 18.96
CA ASN A 39 13.67 9.55 18.13
C ASN A 39 14.16 10.11 16.78
N ASP A 40 15.35 10.71 16.81
CA ASP A 40 16.03 11.28 15.62
C ASP A 40 16.22 10.25 14.51
N TRP A 41 16.48 8.99 14.86
CA TRP A 41 16.63 7.91 13.90
C TRP A 41 15.32 7.69 13.13
N LEU A 42 14.19 7.65 13.81
CA LEU A 42 12.88 7.46 13.18
C LEU A 42 12.53 8.65 12.27
N ALA A 43 12.82 9.87 12.71
CA ALA A 43 12.60 11.07 11.91
C ALA A 43 13.46 11.06 10.63
N ALA A 44 14.75 10.73 10.74
CA ALA A 44 15.66 10.63 9.60
C ALA A 44 15.24 9.53 8.60
N ASN A 45 14.70 8.42 9.10
CA ASN A 45 14.32 7.26 8.29
C ASN A 45 12.84 7.24 7.88
N GLN A 46 12.04 8.26 8.19
CA GLN A 46 10.61 8.33 7.88
C GLN A 46 10.29 7.98 6.41
N HIS A 47 11.08 8.51 5.48
CA HIS A 47 10.91 8.29 4.05
C HIS A 47 11.11 6.82 3.64
N ILE A 48 12.04 6.12 4.31
CA ILE A 48 12.30 4.68 4.09
C ILE A 48 11.08 3.88 4.54
N PHE A 49 10.51 4.20 5.70
CA PHE A 49 9.29 3.53 6.18
C PHE A 49 8.11 3.75 5.25
N ILE A 50 7.85 5.00 4.83
CA ILE A 50 6.77 5.29 3.87
C ILE A 50 6.95 4.47 2.60
N LYS A 51 8.16 4.48 2.02
CA LYS A 51 8.46 3.74 0.80
C LYS A 51 8.35 2.22 1.01
N GLY A 52 8.83 1.70 2.14
CA GLY A 52 8.78 0.29 2.48
C GLY A 52 7.34 -0.24 2.56
N PHE A 53 6.47 0.46 3.30
CA PHE A 53 5.05 0.13 3.32
C PHE A 53 4.41 0.28 1.95
N GLN A 54 4.76 1.34 1.21
CA GLN A 54 4.22 1.55 -0.13
C GLN A 54 4.57 0.41 -1.08
N THR A 55 5.82 0.00 -1.11
CA THR A 55 6.28 -1.15 -1.88
C THR A 55 5.58 -2.43 -1.44
N PHE A 56 5.48 -2.70 -0.13
CA PHE A 56 4.81 -3.89 0.38
C PHE A 56 3.35 -4.01 -0.11
N TYR A 57 2.58 -2.93 -0.04
CA TYR A 57 1.20 -2.92 -0.52
C TYR A 57 1.11 -3.15 -2.04
N TRP A 58 1.96 -2.49 -2.83
CA TRP A 58 1.98 -2.69 -4.28
C TRP A 58 2.38 -4.11 -4.68
N THR A 59 3.41 -4.66 -4.05
CA THR A 59 3.84 -6.05 -4.28
C THR A 59 2.72 -7.02 -3.91
N SER A 60 2.06 -6.82 -2.76
CA SER A 60 0.93 -7.66 -2.33
C SER A 60 -0.22 -7.61 -3.34
N TYR A 61 -0.50 -6.43 -3.89
CA TYR A 61 -1.54 -6.26 -4.90
C TYR A 61 -1.20 -6.93 -6.23
N ILE A 62 0.05 -6.83 -6.69
CA ILE A 62 0.52 -7.57 -7.85
C ILE A 62 0.38 -9.08 -7.63
N MET A 63 0.74 -9.58 -6.44
CA MET A 63 0.57 -11.00 -6.09
C MET A 63 -0.89 -11.43 -6.12
N ILE A 64 -1.82 -10.58 -5.67
CA ILE A 64 -3.26 -10.83 -5.77
C ILE A 64 -3.67 -10.94 -7.24
N ILE A 65 -3.24 -10.01 -8.10
CA ILE A 65 -3.52 -10.05 -9.54
C ILE A 65 -3.01 -11.35 -10.16
N ILE A 66 -1.78 -11.75 -9.86
CA ILE A 66 -1.18 -13.00 -10.36
C ILE A 66 -1.96 -14.22 -9.88
N ALA A 67 -2.25 -14.31 -8.58
CA ALA A 67 -3.01 -15.41 -8.01
C ALA A 67 -4.39 -15.54 -8.68
N PHE A 68 -5.00 -14.41 -9.01
CA PHE A 68 -6.27 -14.36 -9.71
C PHE A 68 -6.18 -14.90 -11.14
N LEU A 69 -5.17 -14.47 -11.90
CA LEU A 69 -4.91 -14.93 -13.27
C LEU A 69 -4.58 -16.43 -13.32
N VAL A 70 -3.92 -16.96 -12.30
CA VAL A 70 -3.58 -18.39 -12.21
C VAL A 70 -4.77 -19.24 -11.73
N SER A 71 -5.74 -18.65 -11.03
CA SER A 71 -6.93 -19.34 -10.53
C SER A 71 -8.04 -19.56 -11.56
N GLU A 72 -7.86 -19.04 -12.77
CA GLU A 72 -8.75 -19.24 -13.93
C GLU A 72 -8.19 -20.29 -14.89
#